data_AF-A0A6P1T9A8-F1
#
_entry.id   AF-A0A6P1T9A8-F1
#
_cell.length_a   1.000
_cell.length_b   1.000
_cell.length_c   1.000
_cell.angle_alpha   90.00
_cell.angle_beta   90.00
_cell.angle_gamma   90.00
#
_symmetry.space_group_name_H-M   'P 1'
#
loop_
_entity.id
_entity.type
_entity.pdbx_description
1 polymer ?
#
loop_
_entity_poly.entity_id
_entity_poly.type
_entity_poly.pdbx_seq_one_letter_code
_entity_poly.pdbx_strand_id
1 'polypeptide(L)'
;MSDESIYLEATEEFEGPNRCPALWAKALALCDGEHDRAKFQYVRLKVEKLSDSAVEKGNEPIRPDSADLNEYNSEETSQKDVYQSDPVNRLWISEKGEKYTYAKIFDGEIGLAKIYWVYGVLVGFAASIIISSLNSTREMAALLFIYAIYETLVLVGTWRSASHYGGPKLWAILAKLSVFVRWCGVLFAAITLFKLWSA
;
A
#
# COMPACT_ATOMS: atom_id res chain seq x y z
N MET A 1 24.88 -25.77 -6.31
CA MET A 1 24.73 -25.21 -4.93
C MET A 1 23.32 -25.59 -4.46
N SER A 2 23.11 -25.84 -3.16
CA SER A 2 21.77 -26.09 -2.63
C SER A 2 21.04 -24.76 -2.43
N ASP A 3 19.75 -24.67 -2.76
CA ASP A 3 18.96 -23.45 -2.62
C ASP A 3 19.09 -22.84 -1.21
N GLU A 4 19.09 -23.68 -0.18
CA GLU A 4 19.24 -23.28 1.23
C GLU A 4 20.53 -22.48 1.50
N SER A 5 21.65 -22.89 0.88
CA SER A 5 22.93 -22.18 1.03
C SER A 5 22.93 -20.78 0.41
N ILE A 6 22.14 -20.57 -0.65
CA ILE A 6 22.02 -19.28 -1.35
C ILE A 6 21.20 -18.29 -0.52
N TYR A 7 20.13 -18.77 0.12
CA TYR A 7 19.33 -17.93 1.03
C TYR A 7 20.10 -17.54 2.29
N LEU A 8 20.91 -18.46 2.84
CA LEU A 8 21.76 -18.17 3.99
C LEU A 8 22.79 -17.09 3.65
N GLU A 9 23.51 -17.24 2.53
CA GLU A 9 24.49 -16.26 2.05
C GLU A 9 23.86 -14.87 1.84
N ALA A 10 22.68 -14.82 1.20
CA ALA A 10 21.98 -13.57 0.97
C ALA A 10 21.52 -12.88 2.27
N THR A 11 21.20 -13.65 3.30
CA THR A 11 20.78 -13.13 4.61
C THR A 11 21.97 -12.61 5.40
N GLU A 12 23.07 -13.36 5.43
CA GLU A 12 24.32 -12.95 6.09
C GLU A 12 24.92 -11.69 5.45
N GLU A 13 24.85 -11.56 4.12
CA GLU A 13 25.29 -10.34 3.43
C GLU A 13 24.44 -9.12 3.81
N PHE A 14 23.12 -9.31 3.98
CA PHE A 14 22.23 -8.23 4.37
C PHE A 14 22.51 -7.74 5.79
N GLU A 15 22.73 -8.68 6.73
CA GLU A 15 22.99 -8.39 8.15
C GLU A 15 24.45 -7.96 8.41
N GLY A 16 25.35 -8.30 7.49
CA GLY A 16 26.76 -7.96 7.55
C GLY A 16 27.11 -6.54 7.08
N PRO A 17 28.39 -6.14 7.24
CA PRO A 17 28.88 -4.82 6.83
C PRO A 17 28.99 -4.64 5.31
N ASN A 18 28.93 -5.74 4.54
CA ASN A 18 29.18 -5.76 3.10
C ASN A 18 27.89 -5.72 2.25
N ARG A 19 26.79 -5.20 2.80
CA ARG A 19 25.52 -5.08 2.07
C ARG A 19 25.65 -4.21 0.83
N CYS A 20 25.15 -4.68 -0.31
CA CYS A 20 25.15 -3.93 -1.56
C CYS A 20 24.18 -2.72 -1.49
N PRO A 21 24.67 -1.47 -1.49
CA PRO A 21 23.80 -0.29 -1.31
C PRO A 21 22.80 -0.09 -2.45
N ALA A 22 23.19 -0.41 -3.68
CA ALA A 22 22.33 -0.27 -4.86
C ALA A 22 21.17 -1.28 -4.85
N LEU A 23 21.42 -2.52 -4.43
CA LEU A 23 20.41 -3.57 -4.33
C LEU A 23 19.43 -3.28 -3.18
N TRP A 24 19.95 -2.70 -2.09
CA TRP A 24 19.14 -2.17 -0.99
C TRP A 24 18.25 -1.00 -1.41
N ALA A 25 18.79 -0.01 -2.13
CA ALA A 25 18.00 1.10 -2.66
C ALA A 25 16.88 0.62 -3.61
N LYS A 26 17.17 -0.38 -4.45
CA LYS A 26 16.17 -1.03 -5.32
C LYS A 26 15.07 -1.73 -4.49
N ALA A 27 15.45 -2.48 -3.46
CA ALA A 27 14.50 -3.17 -2.60
C ALA A 27 13.60 -2.20 -1.82
N LEU A 28 14.15 -1.09 -1.33
CA LEU A 28 13.40 -0.01 -0.67
C LEU A 28 12.43 0.68 -1.64
N ALA A 29 12.87 0.99 -2.86
CA ALA A 29 12.01 1.62 -3.87
C ALA A 29 10.83 0.72 -4.26
N LEU A 30 11.04 -0.60 -4.31
CA LEU A 30 9.96 -1.57 -4.58
C LEU A 30 8.97 -1.73 -3.41
N CYS A 31 9.35 -1.29 -2.21
CA CYS A 31 8.54 -1.40 -0.99
C CYS A 31 8.04 -0.04 -0.49
N ASP A 32 8.09 1.02 -1.31
CA ASP A 32 7.66 2.38 -0.95
C ASP A 32 8.31 2.90 0.37
N GLY A 33 9.54 2.46 0.68
CA GLY A 33 10.27 2.84 1.89
C GLY A 33 9.96 2.00 3.13
N GLU A 34 9.16 0.95 3.04
CA GLU A 34 8.86 0.05 4.16
C GLU A 34 10.03 -0.91 4.43
N HIS A 35 10.79 -0.64 5.51
CA HIS A 35 12.09 -1.27 5.80
C HIS A 35 12.02 -2.79 6.00
N ASP A 36 11.02 -3.30 6.73
CA ASP A 36 10.91 -4.72 7.06
C ASP A 36 10.63 -5.56 5.81
N ARG A 37 9.79 -5.07 4.90
CA ARG A 37 9.52 -5.71 3.61
C ARG A 37 10.70 -5.60 2.65
N ALA A 38 11.40 -4.47 2.69
CA ALA A 38 12.60 -4.27 1.87
C ALA A 38 13.71 -5.28 2.23
N LYS A 39 13.81 -5.72 3.49
CA LYS A 39 14.75 -6.79 3.90
C LYS A 39 14.49 -8.09 3.12
N PHE A 40 13.24 -8.58 3.13
CA PHE A 40 12.89 -9.80 2.41
C PHE A 40 13.06 -9.65 0.88
N GLN A 41 12.73 -8.48 0.34
CA GLN A 41 12.95 -8.19 -1.08
C GLN A 41 14.43 -8.16 -1.45
N TYR A 42 15.29 -7.63 -0.59
CA TYR A 42 16.74 -7.65 -0.80
C TYR A 42 17.26 -9.09 -0.90
N VAL A 43 16.90 -9.95 0.05
CA VAL A 43 17.32 -11.35 0.07
C VAL A 43 16.89 -12.06 -1.22
N ARG A 44 15.64 -11.82 -1.66
CA ARG A 44 15.12 -12.40 -2.90
C ARG A 44 15.88 -11.95 -4.15
N LEU A 45 16.08 -10.63 -4.31
CA LEU A 45 16.83 -10.07 -5.43
C LEU A 45 18.29 -10.55 -5.46
N LYS A 46 18.86 -10.86 -4.30
CA LYS A 46 20.21 -11.41 -4.19
C LYS A 46 20.26 -12.88 -4.59
N VAL A 47 19.31 -13.68 -4.12
CA VAL A 47 19.18 -15.09 -4.50
C VAL A 47 19.01 -15.23 -6.02
N GLU A 48 18.18 -14.39 -6.63
CA GLU A 48 18.00 -14.33 -8.09
C GLU A 48 19.32 -14.04 -8.83
N LYS A 49 20.10 -13.06 -8.36
CA LYS A 49 21.42 -12.79 -8.96
C LYS A 49 22.40 -13.94 -8.80
N LEU A 50 22.37 -14.64 -7.66
CA LEU A 50 23.24 -15.78 -7.40
C LEU A 50 22.82 -17.01 -8.21
N SER A 51 21.52 -17.23 -8.42
CA SER A 51 21.02 -18.29 -9.30
C SER A 51 21.40 -18.00 -10.76
N ASP A 52 21.25 -16.76 -11.23
CA ASP A 52 21.62 -16.37 -12.60
C ASP A 52 23.13 -16.53 -12.82
N SER A 53 23.95 -16.12 -11.84
CA SER A 53 25.41 -16.29 -11.89
C SER A 53 25.84 -17.76 -11.82
N ALA A 54 25.07 -18.62 -11.15
CA ALA A 54 25.34 -20.06 -11.09
C ALA A 54 24.99 -20.77 -12.40
N VAL A 55 23.94 -20.30 -13.10
CA VAL A 55 23.56 -20.77 -14.43
C VAL A 55 24.62 -20.37 -15.48
N GLU A 56 25.17 -19.15 -15.40
CA GLU A 56 26.26 -18.72 -16.29
C GLU A 56 27.56 -19.51 -16.09
N LYS A 57 27.93 -19.84 -14.84
CA LYS A 57 29.13 -20.64 -14.54
C LYS A 57 29.00 -22.13 -14.91
N GLY A 58 27.78 -22.65 -15.06
CA GLY A 58 27.52 -24.01 -15.53
C GLY A 58 27.65 -24.18 -17.04
N ASN A 59 27.65 -23.07 -17.79
CA ASN A 59 27.72 -23.02 -19.25
C ASN A 59 29.10 -22.59 -19.75
N GLU A 60 30.18 -23.02 -19.08
CA GLU A 60 31.53 -22.88 -19.64
C GLU A 60 31.61 -23.69 -20.95
N PRO A 61 31.88 -23.06 -22.11
CA PRO A 61 31.85 -23.78 -23.38
C PRO A 61 32.99 -24.79 -23.39
N ILE A 62 32.65 -26.07 -23.60
CA ILE A 62 33.61 -27.10 -24.00
C ILE A 62 34.32 -26.56 -25.23
N ARG A 63 35.61 -26.25 -25.09
CA ARG A 63 36.47 -25.75 -26.17
C ARG A 63 36.53 -26.81 -27.27
N PRO A 64 35.95 -26.59 -28.47
CA PRO A 64 36.26 -27.42 -29.61
C PRO A 64 37.49 -26.82 -30.28
N ASP A 65 38.53 -27.65 -30.34
CA ASP A 65 39.64 -27.48 -31.25
C ASP A 65 39.12 -27.46 -32.71
N SER A 66 39.77 -26.66 -33.55
CA SER A 66 39.66 -26.56 -35.02
C SER A 66 38.33 -26.11 -35.67
N ALA A 67 38.46 -25.00 -36.40
CA ALA A 67 37.85 -24.69 -37.71
C ALA A 67 36.34 -24.88 -37.91
N ASP A 68 35.58 -23.78 -37.93
CA ASP A 68 35.14 -23.16 -39.19
C ASP A 68 34.43 -21.83 -38.92
N LEU A 69 34.85 -20.78 -39.65
CA LEU A 69 34.18 -19.49 -39.70
C LEU A 69 33.05 -19.61 -40.72
N ASN A 70 31.80 -19.39 -40.30
CA ASN A 70 30.62 -18.98 -41.08
C ASN A 70 29.44 -19.02 -40.07
N GLU A 71 28.53 -18.08 -39.93
CA GLU A 71 28.11 -16.95 -40.74
C GLU A 71 27.19 -16.14 -39.83
N TYR A 72 27.43 -14.83 -39.75
CA TYR A 72 26.58 -13.90 -39.01
C TYR A 72 25.30 -13.71 -39.82
N ASN A 73 24.13 -14.09 -39.28
CA ASN A 73 22.91 -13.41 -39.71
C ASN A 73 21.93 -13.21 -38.55
N SER A 74 21.66 -11.93 -38.37
CA SER A 74 20.65 -11.29 -37.58
C SER A 74 19.24 -11.66 -38.04
N GLU A 75 18.50 -12.36 -37.19
CA GLU A 75 17.04 -12.30 -37.15
C GLU A 75 16.62 -11.93 -35.74
N GLU A 76 16.64 -10.63 -35.49
CA GLU A 76 15.83 -9.98 -34.48
C GLU A 76 14.37 -10.15 -34.90
N THR A 77 13.59 -10.98 -34.18
CA THR A 77 12.18 -10.75 -33.77
C THR A 77 11.58 -12.01 -33.14
N SER A 78 10.91 -11.83 -32.00
CA SER A 78 9.98 -12.77 -31.33
C SER A 78 10.56 -13.66 -30.23
N GLN A 79 11.20 -13.05 -29.24
CA GLN A 79 11.45 -13.65 -27.93
C GLN A 79 10.63 -12.90 -26.85
N LYS A 80 9.30 -12.95 -26.96
CA LYS A 80 8.38 -12.32 -25.99
C LYS A 80 7.38 -13.25 -25.32
N ASP A 81 7.35 -14.54 -25.67
CA ASP A 81 6.26 -15.44 -25.26
C ASP A 81 6.64 -16.58 -24.30
N VAL A 82 7.83 -16.54 -23.67
CA VAL A 82 8.27 -17.61 -22.74
C VAL A 82 8.13 -17.23 -21.26
N TYR A 83 7.86 -15.97 -20.92
CA TYR A 83 7.75 -15.50 -19.52
C TYR A 83 6.36 -15.65 -18.86
N GLN A 84 5.44 -16.42 -19.45
CA GLN A 84 4.06 -16.52 -18.96
C GLN A 84 3.62 -17.95 -18.58
N SER A 85 4.48 -18.74 -17.93
CA SER A 85 4.04 -20.05 -17.43
C SER A 85 4.71 -20.54 -16.15
N ASP A 86 4.97 -19.64 -15.18
CA ASP A 86 5.32 -20.08 -13.83
C ASP A 86 4.05 -20.11 -12.93
N PRO A 87 3.60 -21.26 -12.42
CA PRO A 87 2.39 -21.37 -11.59
C PRO A 87 2.53 -20.60 -10.27
N VAL A 88 3.77 -20.38 -9.81
CA VAL A 88 4.08 -19.65 -8.58
C VAL A 88 3.80 -18.16 -8.74
N ASN A 89 4.13 -17.54 -9.89
CA ASN A 89 3.80 -16.13 -10.14
C ASN A 89 2.28 -15.87 -10.22
N ARG A 90 1.49 -16.87 -10.63
CA ARG A 90 0.02 -16.76 -10.63
C ARG A 90 -0.56 -16.73 -9.22
N LEU A 91 0.06 -17.42 -8.27
CA LEU A 91 -0.39 -17.51 -6.88
C LEU A 91 -0.19 -16.19 -6.11
N TRP A 92 0.90 -15.46 -6.35
CA TRP A 92 1.16 -14.17 -5.67
C TRP A 92 0.53 -12.96 -6.36
N ILE A 93 0.18 -13.04 -7.66
CA ILE A 93 -0.60 -11.98 -8.32
C ILE A 93 -2.07 -12.00 -7.82
N SER A 94 -2.60 -13.17 -7.44
CA SER A 94 -3.92 -13.26 -6.79
C SER A 94 -3.90 -13.04 -5.28
N GLU A 95 -2.71 -13.06 -4.65
CA GLU A 95 -2.52 -12.72 -3.23
C GLU A 95 -1.99 -11.29 -3.02
N LYS A 96 -2.11 -10.42 -4.04
CA LYS A 96 -2.61 -9.06 -3.76
C LYS A 96 -4.08 -9.19 -3.36
N GLY A 97 -4.34 -9.91 -2.26
CA GLY A 97 -5.62 -9.85 -1.59
C GLY A 97 -5.86 -8.37 -1.41
N GLU A 98 -6.93 -7.86 -2.00
CA GLU A 98 -7.35 -6.49 -1.78
C GLU A 98 -7.34 -6.32 -0.27
N LYS A 99 -6.31 -5.66 0.28
CA LYS A 99 -6.36 -5.20 1.65
C LYS A 99 -7.59 -4.32 1.63
N TYR A 100 -8.66 -4.85 2.23
CA TYR A 100 -10.01 -4.32 2.10
C TYR A 100 -9.94 -2.81 2.16
N THR A 101 -10.64 -2.11 1.27
CA THR A 101 -10.52 -0.64 1.08
C THR A 101 -10.52 0.13 2.42
N TYR A 102 -11.18 -0.42 3.44
CA TYR A 102 -11.23 0.05 4.83
C TYR A 102 -9.88 0.03 5.58
N ALA A 103 -9.04 -0.98 5.42
CA ALA A 103 -7.69 -1.02 5.99
C ALA A 103 -6.81 0.08 5.36
N LYS A 104 -6.98 0.33 4.05
CA LYS A 104 -6.31 1.41 3.33
C LYS A 104 -6.81 2.81 3.73
N ILE A 105 -8.09 2.93 4.13
CA ILE A 105 -8.62 4.14 4.79
C ILE A 105 -7.92 4.35 6.13
N PHE A 106 -7.75 3.28 6.91
CA PHE A 106 -7.15 3.34 8.24
C PHE A 106 -5.64 3.61 8.22
N ASP A 107 -4.93 3.16 7.19
CA ASP A 107 -3.47 3.38 7.08
C ASP A 107 -3.10 4.81 6.63
N GLY A 108 -4.07 5.62 6.20
CA GLY A 108 -3.84 7.02 5.84
C GLY A 108 -3.27 7.23 4.43
N GLU A 109 -3.17 6.17 3.62
CA GLU A 109 -2.73 6.23 2.22
C GLU A 109 -3.75 6.91 1.29
N ILE A 110 -5.00 7.08 1.75
CA ILE A 110 -5.99 7.81 0.99
C ILE A 110 -5.69 9.30 1.10
N GLY A 111 -5.45 9.92 -0.06
CA GLY A 111 -5.13 11.33 -0.16
C GLY A 111 -6.15 12.22 0.56
N LEU A 112 -5.64 13.22 1.27
CA LEU A 112 -6.38 14.15 2.13
C LEU A 112 -7.64 14.72 1.45
N ALA A 113 -7.52 15.10 0.18
CA ALA A 113 -8.62 15.64 -0.61
C ALA A 113 -9.78 14.64 -0.77
N LYS A 114 -9.49 13.35 -0.94
CA LYS A 114 -10.52 12.32 -1.14
C LYS A 114 -11.28 12.04 0.15
N ILE A 115 -10.59 11.93 1.29
CA ILE A 115 -11.22 11.80 2.60
C ILE A 115 -12.10 13.02 2.90
N TYR A 116 -11.57 14.23 2.67
CA TYR A 116 -12.31 15.45 2.98
C TYR A 116 -13.53 15.65 2.07
N TRP A 117 -13.34 15.66 0.74
CA TRP A 117 -14.42 15.99 -0.19
C TRP A 117 -15.45 14.86 -0.34
N VAL A 118 -14.99 13.61 -0.46
CA VAL A 118 -15.90 12.49 -0.70
C VAL A 118 -16.53 12.04 0.61
N TYR A 119 -15.71 11.71 1.62
CA TYR A 119 -16.24 11.11 2.84
C TYR A 119 -16.74 12.15 3.85
N GLY A 120 -16.17 13.35 3.86
CA GLY A 120 -16.60 14.44 4.73
C GLY A 120 -17.73 15.28 4.14
N VAL A 121 -17.52 15.87 2.96
CA VAL A 121 -18.46 16.82 2.37
C VAL A 121 -19.61 16.12 1.64
N LEU A 122 -19.33 15.19 0.72
CA LEU A 122 -20.39 14.56 -0.09
C LEU A 122 -21.32 13.69 0.79
N VAL A 123 -20.75 12.86 1.67
CA VAL A 123 -21.57 12.05 2.59
C VAL A 123 -22.30 12.92 3.60
N GLY A 124 -21.67 13.98 4.13
CA GLY A 124 -22.33 14.92 5.02
C GLY A 124 -23.49 15.65 4.34
N PHE A 125 -23.33 16.05 3.08
CA PHE A 125 -24.39 16.67 2.28
C PHE A 125 -25.54 15.70 2.02
N ALA A 126 -25.24 14.46 1.63
CA ALA A 126 -26.25 13.41 1.45
C ALA A 126 -27.01 13.11 2.75
N ALA A 127 -26.29 12.99 3.87
CA ALA A 127 -26.88 12.80 5.19
C ALA A 127 -27.80 13.97 5.57
N SER A 128 -27.41 15.22 5.30
CA SER A 128 -28.22 16.41 5.57
C SER A 128 -29.56 16.39 4.82
N ILE A 129 -29.54 15.98 3.55
CA ILE A 129 -30.77 15.84 2.74
C ILE A 129 -31.68 14.76 3.31
N ILE A 130 -31.11 13.61 3.69
CA ILE A 130 -31.86 12.49 4.27
C ILE A 130 -32.48 12.92 5.60
N ILE A 131 -31.71 13.54 6.50
CA ILE A 131 -32.18 14.02 7.82
C ILE A 131 -33.32 15.02 7.64
N SER A 132 -33.20 15.93 6.66
CA SER A 132 -34.20 16.96 6.37
C SER A 132 -35.51 16.37 5.82
N SER A 133 -35.49 15.13 5.33
CA SER A 133 -36.68 14.42 4.83
C SER A 133 -37.42 13.63 5.91
N LEU A 134 -36.85 13.52 7.12
CA LEU A 134 -37.45 12.80 8.24
C LEU A 134 -38.35 13.73 9.04
N ASN A 135 -39.61 13.32 9.24
CA ASN A 135 -40.59 14.07 10.05
C ASN A 135 -40.68 13.55 11.50
N SER A 136 -40.06 12.41 11.79
CA SER A 136 -40.13 11.75 13.09
C SER A 136 -38.86 12.00 13.91
N THR A 137 -39.03 12.58 15.10
CA THR A 137 -37.93 12.87 16.04
C THR A 137 -37.11 11.62 16.40
N ARG A 138 -37.77 10.46 16.49
CA ARG A 138 -37.11 9.19 16.87
C ARG A 138 -36.22 8.64 15.75
N GLU A 139 -36.66 8.78 14.50
CA GLU A 139 -35.88 8.38 13.32
C GLU A 139 -34.67 9.28 13.13
N MET A 140 -34.86 10.60 13.31
CA MET A 140 -33.76 11.57 13.29
C MET A 140 -32.70 11.23 14.35
N ALA A 141 -33.13 10.94 15.58
CA ALA A 141 -32.22 10.57 16.66
C ALA A 141 -31.44 9.28 16.37
N ALA A 142 -32.11 8.25 15.85
CA ALA A 142 -31.46 6.99 15.48
C ALA A 142 -30.42 7.18 14.34
N LEU A 143 -30.77 7.95 13.32
CA LEU A 143 -29.86 8.22 12.19
C LEU A 143 -28.68 9.10 12.62
N LEU A 144 -28.90 10.10 13.48
CA LEU A 144 -27.82 10.91 14.07
C LEU A 144 -26.84 10.06 14.88
N PHE A 145 -27.33 9.06 15.61
CA PHE A 145 -26.48 8.15 16.36
C PHE A 145 -25.57 7.31 15.43
N ILE A 146 -26.14 6.72 14.38
CA ILE A 146 -25.36 5.97 13.37
C ILE A 146 -24.36 6.89 12.66
N TYR A 147 -24.81 8.09 12.28
CA TYR A 147 -23.97 9.08 11.62
C TYR A 147 -22.81 9.55 12.51
N ALA A 148 -23.03 9.69 13.83
CA ALA A 148 -21.97 10.03 14.77
C ALA A 148 -20.88 8.94 14.83
N ILE A 149 -21.25 7.65 14.80
CA ILE A 149 -20.28 6.55 14.72
C ILE A 149 -19.47 6.66 13.42
N TYR A 150 -20.16 6.82 12.28
CA TYR A 150 -19.49 7.01 10.99
C TYR A 150 -18.53 8.21 11.00
N GLU A 151 -18.97 9.35 11.55
CA GLU A 151 -18.13 10.55 11.70
C GLU A 151 -16.85 10.23 12.47
N THR A 152 -16.93 9.57 13.62
CA THR A 152 -15.72 9.25 14.40
C THR A 152 -14.67 8.49 13.58
N LEU A 153 -15.10 7.54 12.74
CA LEU A 153 -14.21 6.82 11.82
C LEU A 153 -13.57 7.75 10.78
N VAL A 154 -14.37 8.64 10.18
CA VAL A 154 -13.87 9.63 9.21
C VAL A 154 -12.91 10.62 9.85
N LEU A 155 -13.17 11.08 11.09
CA LEU A 155 -12.28 11.98 11.82
C LEU A 155 -10.93 11.32 12.12
N VAL A 156 -10.93 10.06 12.56
CA VAL A 156 -9.70 9.28 12.79
C VAL A 156 -8.91 9.13 11.48
N GLY A 157 -9.59 8.75 10.40
CA GLY A 157 -8.96 8.64 9.07
C GLY A 157 -8.39 9.96 8.57
N THR A 158 -9.11 11.06 8.78
CA THR A 158 -8.66 12.42 8.40
C THR A 158 -7.43 12.83 9.19
N TRP A 159 -7.40 12.58 10.49
CA TRP A 159 -6.27 12.91 11.36
C TRP A 159 -5.00 12.12 10.97
N ARG A 160 -5.16 10.83 10.68
CA ARG A 160 -4.05 9.96 10.26
C ARG A 160 -3.56 10.33 8.87
N SER A 161 -4.46 10.54 7.90
CA SER A 161 -4.10 11.02 6.54
C SER A 161 -3.40 12.38 6.58
N ALA A 162 -3.87 13.32 7.40
CA ALA A 162 -3.21 14.62 7.58
C ALA A 162 -1.79 14.50 8.17
N SER A 163 -1.49 13.44 8.92
CA SER A 163 -0.17 13.20 9.51
C SER A 163 0.81 12.54 8.53
N HIS A 164 0.30 11.82 7.53
CA HIS A 164 1.08 11.24 6.43
C HIS A 164 1.11 12.12 5.17
N TYR A 165 0.51 13.31 5.21
CA TYR A 165 0.40 14.19 4.04
C TYR A 165 1.75 14.81 3.66
N GLY A 166 2.34 14.35 2.55
CA GLY A 166 3.60 14.86 2.00
C GLY A 166 3.50 16.17 1.20
N GLY A 167 2.31 16.74 1.05
CA GLY A 167 2.07 18.00 0.32
C GLY A 167 2.25 19.27 1.17
N PRO A 168 1.68 20.42 0.75
CA PRO A 168 1.82 21.67 1.49
C PRO A 168 1.22 21.60 2.90
N LYS A 169 2.02 21.93 3.91
CA LYS A 169 1.67 21.80 5.34
C LYS A 169 0.38 22.57 5.75
N LEU A 170 0.03 23.63 5.02
CA LEU A 170 -1.22 24.38 5.22
C LEU A 170 -2.46 23.48 5.14
N TRP A 171 -2.50 22.55 4.17
CA TRP A 171 -3.65 21.65 3.99
C TRP A 171 -3.75 20.64 5.13
N ALA A 172 -2.62 20.12 5.61
CA ALA A 172 -2.60 19.22 6.77
C ALA A 172 -3.09 19.92 8.05
N ILE A 173 -2.68 21.19 8.27
CA ILE A 173 -3.14 21.99 9.41
C ILE A 173 -4.65 22.28 9.31
N LEU A 174 -5.13 22.65 8.13
CA LEU A 174 -6.57 22.89 7.90
C LEU A 174 -7.40 21.65 8.20
N ALA A 175 -6.94 20.48 7.76
CA ALA A 175 -7.62 19.22 8.01
C ALA A 175 -7.67 18.90 9.51
N LYS A 176 -6.55 19.06 10.23
CA LYS A 176 -6.51 18.88 11.69
C LYS A 176 -7.44 19.86 12.41
N LEU A 177 -7.50 21.11 11.98
CA LEU A 177 -8.43 22.10 12.54
C LEU A 177 -9.89 21.70 12.31
N SER A 178 -10.22 21.22 11.10
CA SER A 178 -11.57 20.74 10.79
C SER A 178 -11.99 19.54 11.66
N VAL A 179 -11.06 18.65 11.99
CA VAL A 179 -11.29 17.52 12.92
C VAL A 179 -11.67 18.05 14.31
N PHE A 180 -10.98 19.08 14.82
CA PHE A 180 -11.36 19.71 16.09
C PHE A 180 -12.76 20.33 16.05
N VAL A 181 -13.08 21.09 15.01
CA VAL A 181 -14.41 21.70 14.84
C VAL A 181 -15.51 20.64 14.82
N ARG A 182 -15.28 19.52 14.11
CA ARG A 182 -16.25 18.42 14.05
C ARG A 182 -16.42 17.69 15.37
N TRP A 183 -15.34 17.46 16.13
CA TRP A 183 -15.46 16.89 17.48
C TRP A 183 -16.34 17.75 18.40
N CYS A 184 -16.22 19.07 18.35
CA CYS A 184 -17.12 19.96 19.09
C CYS A 184 -18.59 19.76 18.67
N GLY A 185 -18.84 19.57 17.37
CA GLY A 185 -20.17 19.27 16.84
C GLY A 185 -20.73 17.94 17.33
N VAL A 186 -19.91 16.88 17.33
CA VAL A 186 -20.29 15.56 17.85
C VAL A 186 -20.63 15.63 19.34
N LEU A 187 -19.85 16.36 20.13
CA LEU A 187 -20.14 16.57 21.55
C LEU A 187 -21.45 17.32 21.76
N PHE A 188 -21.71 18.36 20.98
CA PHE A 188 -22.98 19.08 21.03
C PHE A 188 -24.16 18.15 20.70
N ALA A 189 -24.03 17.33 19.65
CA ALA A 189 -25.05 16.34 19.29
C ALA A 189 -25.27 15.29 20.39
N ALA A 190 -24.22 14.84 21.07
CA ALA A 190 -24.35 13.92 22.19
C ALA A 190 -25.13 14.57 23.36
N ILE A 191 -24.87 15.85 23.65
CA ILE A 191 -25.59 16.60 24.69
C ILE A 191 -27.06 16.77 24.32
N THR A 192 -27.39 17.08 23.06
CA THR A 192 -28.79 17.22 22.63
C THR A 192 -29.54 15.90 22.70
N LEU A 193 -28.92 14.80 22.28
CA LEU A 193 -29.49 13.45 22.42
C LEU A 193 -29.71 13.07 23.89
N PHE A 194 -28.74 13.37 24.77
CA PHE A 194 -28.87 13.12 26.20
C PHE A 194 -30.04 13.90 26.80
N LYS A 195 -30.17 15.19 26.46
CA LYS A 195 -31.31 16.02 26.92
C LYS A 195 -32.65 15.49 26.44
N LEU A 196 -32.73 15.08 25.17
CA LEU A 196 -33.95 14.52 24.58
C LEU A 196 -34.34 13.18 25.22
N TRP A 197 -33.38 12.37 25.65
CA TRP A 197 -33.63 11.11 26.37
C TRP A 197 -34.11 11.36 27.81
N SER A 198 -33.61 12.42 28.46
CA SER A 198 -33.94 12.76 29.85
C SER A 198 -35.25 13.53 30.05
N ALA A 199 -35.86 14.00 28.96
CA ALA A 199 -37.11 14.78 28.95
C ALA A 199 -38.32 13.87 28.73
#